data_AF-A0A963JFR0-F1
#
_entry.id   AF-A0A963JFR0-F1
#
_cell.length_a   1.000
_cell.length_b   1.000
_cell.length_c   1.000
_cell.angle_alpha   90.00
_cell.angle_beta   90.00
_cell.angle_gamma   90.00
#
_symmetry.space_group_name_H-M   'P 1'
#
loop_
_entity.id
_entity.type
_entity.pdbx_description
1 polymer ?
#
loop_
_entity_poly.entity_id
_entity_poly.type
_entity_poly.pdbx_seq_one_letter_code
_entity_poly.pdbx_strand_id
1 'polypeptide(L)'
;MKLALNGAITIGTDDGANIEIRHAVGDDNVFVFGRRADEVAAIRAAGYRPAEIADAAPPLKRVLDAIGGGMFSPDEPGRYRGLVDTLLTSDPYLLLADHADYVATQARVDALFRDPAAWAGKAILNVAGMGPFSADRTIGIYASEIWRVAPAR
;
A
#
# COMPACT_ATOMS: atom_id res chain seq x y z
N MET A 1 -9.28 -3.77 6.44
CA MET A 1 -10.49 -4.09 7.22
C MET A 1 -10.33 -3.77 8.70
N LYS A 2 -9.60 -4.56 9.50
CA LYS A 2 -9.44 -4.34 10.96
C LYS A 2 -8.98 -2.91 11.32
N LEU A 3 -7.96 -2.41 10.62
CA LEU A 3 -7.40 -1.06 10.83
C LEU A 3 -8.45 0.04 10.54
N ALA A 4 -9.11 -0.03 9.38
CA ALA A 4 -10.17 0.90 9.00
C ALA A 4 -11.36 0.89 9.98
N LEU A 5 -11.73 -0.29 10.49
CA LEU A 5 -12.78 -0.43 11.51
C LEU A 5 -12.41 0.25 12.83
N ASN A 6 -11.12 0.43 13.10
CA ASN A 6 -10.61 1.12 14.28
C ASN A 6 -10.17 2.56 13.98
N GLY A 7 -10.60 3.15 12.85
CA GLY A 7 -10.39 4.56 12.52
C GLY A 7 -9.05 4.88 11.87
N ALA A 8 -8.26 3.88 11.46
CA ALA A 8 -7.09 4.15 10.63
C ALA A 8 -7.51 4.43 9.18
N ILE A 9 -6.99 5.51 8.59
CA ILE A 9 -7.18 5.84 7.17
C ILE A 9 -6.16 5.04 6.36
N THR A 10 -6.62 4.34 5.33
CA THR A 10 -5.76 3.45 4.53
C THR A 10 -4.89 4.27 3.57
N ILE A 11 -3.58 4.02 3.59
CA ILE A 11 -2.66 4.32 2.49
C ILE A 11 -2.28 3.00 1.82
N GLY A 12 -2.53 2.85 0.52
CA GLY A 12 -2.35 1.56 -0.15
C GLY A 12 -2.47 1.65 -1.67
N THR A 13 -2.01 0.59 -2.35
CA THR A 13 -2.26 0.40 -3.78
C THR A 13 -3.73 0.09 -4.05
N ASP A 14 -4.20 0.38 -5.26
CA ASP A 14 -5.58 0.08 -5.73
C ASP A 14 -5.70 -1.42 -6.09
N ASP A 15 -5.52 -2.29 -5.09
CA ASP A 15 -5.53 -3.75 -5.23
C ASP A 15 -6.30 -4.45 -4.09
N GLY A 16 -6.81 -5.65 -4.38
CA GLY A 16 -7.49 -6.53 -3.42
C GLY A 16 -8.54 -5.83 -2.57
N ALA A 17 -8.46 -6.03 -1.25
CA ALA A 17 -9.40 -5.46 -0.30
C ALA A 17 -9.35 -3.92 -0.21
N ASN A 18 -8.30 -3.26 -0.72
CA ASN A 18 -8.25 -1.79 -0.72
C ASN A 18 -9.27 -1.20 -1.71
N ILE A 19 -9.51 -1.87 -2.84
CA ILE A 19 -10.56 -1.49 -3.80
C ILE A 19 -11.93 -1.55 -3.11
N GLU A 20 -12.22 -2.65 -2.42
CA GLU A 20 -13.47 -2.82 -1.69
C GLU A 20 -13.62 -1.77 -0.58
N ILE A 21 -12.57 -1.53 0.20
CA ILE A 21 -12.58 -0.51 1.27
C ILE A 21 -12.86 0.86 0.66
N ARG A 22 -12.14 1.24 -0.40
CA ARG A 22 -12.33 2.51 -1.12
C ARG A 22 -13.77 2.67 -1.59
N HIS A 23 -14.37 1.64 -2.20
CA HIS A 23 -15.77 1.69 -2.61
C HIS A 23 -16.74 1.86 -1.44
N ALA A 24 -16.44 1.25 -0.28
CA ALA A 24 -17.30 1.32 0.90
C ALA A 24 -17.19 2.65 1.65
N VAL A 25 -16.00 3.24 1.72
CA VAL A 25 -15.75 4.48 2.49
C VAL A 25 -15.76 5.74 1.62
N GLY A 26 -15.68 5.60 0.29
CA GLY A 26 -15.58 6.69 -0.69
C GLY A 26 -14.12 7.05 -1.04
N ASP A 27 -13.91 7.46 -2.30
CA ASP A 27 -12.58 7.74 -2.86
C ASP A 27 -11.78 8.81 -2.09
N ASP A 28 -12.48 9.80 -1.53
CA ASP A 28 -11.85 10.86 -0.75
C ASP A 28 -11.33 10.39 0.62
N ASN A 29 -11.74 9.20 1.08
CA ASN A 29 -11.48 8.73 2.45
C ASN A 29 -10.39 7.66 2.52
N VAL A 30 -9.61 7.49 1.45
CA VAL A 30 -8.41 6.65 1.38
C VAL A 30 -7.30 7.38 0.62
N PHE A 31 -6.05 6.96 0.84
CA PHE A 31 -4.89 7.44 0.11
C PHE A 31 -4.38 6.35 -0.82
N VAL A 32 -4.77 6.43 -2.09
CA VAL A 32 -4.29 5.52 -3.12
C VAL A 32 -2.97 6.03 -3.70
N PHE A 33 -2.00 5.12 -3.87
CA PHE A 33 -0.72 5.37 -4.54
C PHE A 33 -0.33 4.19 -5.43
N GLY A 34 0.69 4.40 -6.25
CA GLY A 34 1.35 3.39 -7.04
C GLY A 34 0.61 3.03 -8.32
N ARG A 35 1.17 2.07 -9.05
CA ARG A 35 0.66 1.63 -10.35
C ARG A 35 -0.57 0.74 -10.23
N ARG A 36 -1.44 0.85 -11.23
CA ARG A 36 -2.56 -0.08 -11.43
C ARG A 36 -2.08 -1.38 -12.08
N ALA A 37 -2.89 -2.44 -11.96
CA ALA A 37 -2.52 -3.78 -12.42
C ALA A 37 -2.18 -3.84 -13.92
N ASP A 38 -2.86 -3.07 -14.76
CA ASP A 38 -2.59 -2.92 -16.19
C ASP A 38 -1.26 -2.20 -16.46
N GLU A 39 -0.97 -1.13 -15.71
CA GLU A 39 0.32 -0.44 -15.78
C GLU A 39 1.48 -1.32 -15.32
N VAL A 40 1.29 -2.13 -14.28
CA VAL A 40 2.28 -3.11 -13.79
C VAL A 40 2.62 -4.10 -14.90
N ALA A 41 1.62 -4.62 -15.61
CA ALA A 41 1.84 -5.54 -16.73
C ALA A 41 2.58 -4.85 -17.88
N ALA A 42 2.23 -3.60 -18.21
CA ALA A 42 2.88 -2.82 -19.25
C ALA A 42 4.35 -2.52 -18.94
N ILE A 43 4.66 -2.12 -17.70
CA ILE A 43 6.04 -1.86 -17.25
C ILE A 43 6.92 -3.10 -17.40
N ARG A 44 6.40 -4.27 -17.01
CA ARG A 44 7.13 -5.53 -17.15
C ARG A 44 7.36 -5.89 -18.62
N ALA A 45 6.32 -5.77 -19.44
CA ALA A 45 6.41 -6.05 -20.87
C ALA A 45 7.40 -5.12 -21.59
N ALA A 46 7.56 -3.89 -21.13
CA ALA A 46 8.50 -2.91 -21.67
C ALA A 46 9.97 -3.17 -21.28
N GLY A 47 10.26 -4.20 -20.47
CA GLY A 47 11.61 -4.51 -19.99
C GLY A 47 12.03 -3.57 -18.86
N TYR A 48 11.33 -3.65 -17.73
CA TYR A 48 11.58 -2.88 -16.52
C TYR A 48 13.07 -2.86 -16.12
N ARG A 49 13.63 -1.65 -15.93
CA ARG A 49 15.03 -1.40 -15.51
C ARG A 49 15.06 -0.57 -14.22
N PRO A 50 15.05 -1.21 -13.05
CA PRO A 50 14.95 -0.51 -11.77
C PRO A 50 16.10 0.48 -11.51
N ALA A 51 17.32 0.12 -11.91
CA ALA A 51 18.50 0.97 -11.75
C ALA A 51 18.35 2.35 -12.43
N GLU A 52 17.68 2.42 -13.59
CA GLU A 52 17.45 3.69 -14.30
C GLU A 52 16.58 4.64 -13.48
N ILE A 53 15.63 4.11 -12.70
CA ILE A 53 14.77 4.90 -11.81
C ILE A 53 15.58 5.48 -10.65
N ALA A 54 16.43 4.66 -10.04
CA ALA A 54 17.30 5.11 -8.96
C ALA A 54 18.27 6.21 -9.44
N ASP A 55 18.88 6.04 -10.61
CA ASP A 55 19.82 7.01 -11.17
C ASP A 55 19.14 8.33 -11.57
N ALA A 56 17.89 8.28 -12.03
CA ALA A 56 17.09 9.47 -12.33
C ALA A 56 16.56 10.20 -11.08
N ALA A 57 16.62 9.58 -9.90
CA ALA A 57 16.08 10.14 -8.65
C ALA A 57 17.17 10.28 -7.57
N PRO A 58 17.91 11.41 -7.52
CA PRO A 58 19.02 11.59 -6.58
C PRO A 58 18.67 11.37 -5.10
N PRO A 59 17.48 11.77 -4.59
CA PRO A 59 17.10 11.46 -3.22
C PRO A 59 16.98 9.95 -2.95
N LEU A 60 16.38 9.20 -3.88
CA LEU A 60 16.25 7.75 -3.78
C LEU A 60 17.62 7.07 -3.85
N LYS A 61 18.49 7.49 -4.77
CA LYS A 61 19.85 6.98 -4.88
C LYS A 61 20.62 7.13 -3.56
N ARG A 62 20.56 8.29 -2.91
CA ARG A 62 21.20 8.51 -1.61
C ARG A 62 20.68 7.57 -0.53
N VAL A 63 19.38 7.25 -0.52
CA VAL A 63 18.80 6.29 0.44
C VAL A 63 19.34 4.89 0.17
N LEU A 64 19.36 4.46 -1.09
CA LEU A 64 19.90 3.15 -1.48
C LEU A 64 21.39 3.03 -1.16
N ASP A 65 22.17 4.08 -1.44
CA ASP A 65 23.61 4.14 -1.12
C ASP A 65 23.87 4.10 0.39
N ALA A 66 23.04 4.79 1.19
CA ALA A 66 23.14 4.74 2.65
C ALA A 66 22.85 3.33 3.19
N ILE A 67 21.84 2.65 2.65
CA ILE A 67 21.48 1.29 3.05
C ILE A 67 22.58 0.30 2.63
N GLY A 68 22.98 0.30 1.36
CA GLY A 68 23.95 -0.65 0.80
C GLY A 68 25.42 -0.34 1.11
N GLY A 69 25.71 0.87 1.58
CA GLY A 69 27.05 1.37 1.87
C GLY A 69 27.52 1.18 3.32
N GLY A 70 26.69 0.59 4.18
CA GLY A 70 27.08 0.26 5.56
C GLY A 70 26.82 1.36 6.60
N MET A 71 26.15 2.46 6.25
CA MET A 71 25.80 3.54 7.18
C MET A 71 25.04 3.03 8.42
N PHE A 72 24.16 2.05 8.23
CA PHE A 72 23.32 1.47 9.27
C PHE A 72 23.90 0.20 9.91
N SER A 73 25.09 -0.25 9.49
CA SER A 73 25.80 -1.39 10.09
C SER A 73 27.31 -1.23 9.92
N PRO A 74 27.95 -0.31 10.68
CA PRO A 74 29.37 -0.01 10.51
C PRO A 74 30.29 -1.22 10.74
N ASP A 75 29.93 -2.12 11.64
CA ASP A 75 30.70 -3.34 11.93
C ASP A 75 30.56 -4.42 10.84
N GLU A 76 29.51 -4.34 10.02
CA GLU A 76 29.26 -5.23 8.89
C GLU A 76 28.77 -4.43 7.66
N PRO A 77 29.65 -3.63 7.00
CA PRO A 77 29.22 -2.67 5.97
C PRO A 77 28.50 -3.30 4.77
N GLY A 78 28.75 -4.58 4.50
CA GLY A 78 28.11 -5.34 3.42
C GLY A 78 26.74 -5.92 3.76
N ARG A 79 26.27 -5.84 5.01
CA ARG A 79 25.08 -6.56 5.52
C ARG A 79 23.83 -6.38 4.65
N TYR A 80 23.59 -5.16 4.17
CA TYR A 80 22.39 -4.84 3.38
C TYR A 80 22.64 -4.68 1.87
N ARG A 81 23.88 -4.90 1.40
CA ARG A 81 24.21 -4.69 -0.02
C ARG A 81 23.39 -5.61 -0.93
N GLY A 82 23.24 -6.88 -0.57
CA GLY A 82 22.45 -7.82 -1.36
C GLY A 82 20.96 -7.43 -1.51
N LEU A 83 20.39 -6.73 -0.52
CA LEU A 83 19.02 -6.19 -0.62
C LEU A 83 18.96 -5.09 -1.69
N VAL A 84 19.89 -4.15 -1.66
CA VAL A 84 19.96 -3.03 -2.61
C VAL A 84 20.27 -3.53 -4.02
N ASP A 85 21.20 -4.46 -4.17
CA ASP A 85 21.56 -5.05 -5.46
C ASP A 85 20.35 -5.75 -6.10
N THR A 86 19.54 -6.46 -5.31
CA THR A 86 18.30 -7.10 -5.78
C THR A 86 17.29 -6.06 -6.27
N LEU A 87 17.15 -4.93 -5.56
CA LEU A 87 16.27 -3.84 -5.96
C LEU A 87 16.74 -3.17 -7.25
N LEU A 88 18.03 -2.97 -7.44
CA LEU A 88 18.56 -2.34 -8.65
C LEU A 88 18.54 -3.28 -9.86
N THR A 89 18.60 -4.59 -9.63
CA THR A 89 18.71 -5.59 -10.70
C THR A 89 17.35 -6.11 -11.18
N SER A 90 16.46 -6.51 -10.26
CA SER A 90 15.23 -7.23 -10.62
C SER A 90 13.95 -6.60 -10.11
N ASP A 91 13.95 -6.10 -8.86
CA ASP A 91 12.79 -5.50 -8.18
C ASP A 91 11.44 -6.09 -8.63
N PRO A 92 11.19 -7.38 -8.31
CA PRO A 92 10.03 -8.09 -8.83
C PRO A 92 8.71 -7.55 -8.32
N TYR A 93 8.71 -6.68 -7.30
CA TYR A 93 7.52 -6.06 -6.72
C TYR A 93 7.36 -4.58 -7.12
N LEU A 94 8.19 -4.07 -8.04
CA LEU A 94 8.12 -2.71 -8.55
C LEU A 94 8.23 -1.63 -7.45
N LEU A 95 8.98 -1.92 -6.38
CA LEU A 95 9.16 -1.01 -5.25
C LEU A 95 9.79 0.32 -5.68
N LEU A 96 10.78 0.28 -6.59
CA LEU A 96 11.40 1.51 -7.08
C LEU A 96 10.47 2.30 -8.01
N ALA A 97 9.62 1.62 -8.78
CA ALA A 97 8.65 2.25 -9.66
C ALA A 97 7.55 3.01 -8.90
N ASP A 98 7.10 2.47 -7.76
CA ASP A 98 6.05 3.09 -6.93
C ASP A 98 6.59 4.07 -5.89
N HIS A 99 7.89 4.04 -5.60
CA HIS A 99 8.51 4.81 -4.52
C HIS A 99 8.18 6.31 -4.56
N ALA A 100 8.29 6.94 -5.73
CA ALA A 100 8.08 8.39 -5.86
C ALA A 100 6.63 8.78 -5.52
N ASP A 101 5.65 8.01 -6.01
CA ASP A 101 4.24 8.28 -5.75
C ASP A 101 3.84 7.91 -4.31
N TYR A 102 4.44 6.85 -3.76
CA TYR A 102 4.29 6.53 -2.35
C TYR A 102 4.74 7.69 -1.44
N VAL A 103 5.92 8.26 -1.69
CA VAL A 103 6.44 9.41 -0.93
C VAL A 103 5.55 10.65 -1.10
N ALA A 104 5.11 10.94 -2.33
CA ALA A 104 4.20 12.05 -2.58
C ALA A 104 2.86 11.86 -1.84
N THR A 105 2.37 10.62 -1.78
CA THR A 105 1.14 10.27 -1.07
C THR A 105 1.29 10.37 0.44
N GLN A 106 2.42 9.93 1.00
CA GLN A 106 2.75 10.15 2.41
C GLN A 106 2.78 11.64 2.77
N ALA A 107 3.31 12.50 1.89
CA ALA A 107 3.24 13.95 2.11
C ALA A 107 1.81 14.51 2.13
N ARG A 108 0.89 13.93 1.35
CA ARG A 108 -0.55 14.25 1.42
C ARG A 108 -1.18 13.78 2.73
N VAL A 109 -0.79 12.60 3.22
CA VAL A 109 -1.19 12.10 4.55
C VAL A 109 -0.76 13.08 5.64
N ASP A 110 0.50 13.50 5.65
CA ASP A 110 1.03 14.47 6.62
C ASP A 110 0.30 15.81 6.57
N ALA A 111 -0.07 16.28 5.37
CA ALA A 111 -0.82 17.51 5.20
C ALA A 111 -2.22 17.41 5.80
N LEU A 112 -2.93 16.31 5.57
CA LEU A 112 -4.25 16.07 6.17
C LEU A 112 -4.17 15.87 7.69
N PHE A 113 -3.16 15.13 8.17
CA PHE A 113 -3.01 14.84 9.60
C PHE A 113 -2.82 16.11 10.44
N ARG A 114 -2.33 17.19 9.84
CA ARG A 114 -2.23 18.53 10.47
C ARG A 114 -3.58 19.25 10.62
N ASP A 115 -4.65 18.74 10.03
CA ASP A 115 -6.03 19.18 10.27
C ASP A 115 -6.79 18.09 11.06
N PRO A 116 -6.83 18.18 12.40
CA PRO A 116 -7.45 17.15 13.23
C PRO A 116 -8.94 16.95 12.94
N ALA A 117 -9.66 18.01 12.57
CA ALA A 117 -11.08 17.92 12.30
C ALA A 117 -11.35 17.19 10.98
N ALA A 118 -10.61 17.53 9.93
CA ALA A 118 -10.69 16.83 8.65
C ALA A 118 -10.24 15.37 8.77
N TRP A 119 -9.15 15.10 9.50
CA TRP A 119 -8.69 13.74 9.77
C TRP A 119 -9.74 12.91 10.51
N ALA A 120 -10.29 13.44 11.61
CA ALA A 120 -11.31 12.77 12.40
C ALA A 120 -12.57 12.47 11.58
N GLY A 121 -13.00 13.41 10.74
CA GLY A 121 -14.13 13.20 9.82
C GLY A 121 -13.90 12.00 8.90
N LYS A 122 -12.73 11.90 8.28
CA LYS A 122 -12.38 10.77 7.40
C LYS A 122 -12.22 9.45 8.14
N ALA A 123 -11.66 9.48 9.36
CA ALA A 123 -11.55 8.30 10.22
C ALA A 123 -12.93 7.75 10.62
N ILE A 124 -13.87 8.63 11.02
CA ILE A 124 -15.25 8.25 11.36
C ILE A 124 -15.96 7.65 10.15
N LEU A 125 -15.81 8.25 8.96
CA LEU A 125 -16.37 7.71 7.73
C LEU A 125 -15.79 6.33 7.37
N ASN A 126 -14.49 6.11 7.63
CA ASN A 126 -13.90 4.78 7.50
C ASN A 126 -14.59 3.77 8.43
N VAL A 127 -14.74 4.08 9.73
CA VAL A 127 -15.42 3.20 10.69
C VAL A 127 -16.86 2.92 10.25
N ALA A 128 -17.61 3.95 9.87
CA ALA A 128 -19.00 3.83 9.45
C ALA A 128 -19.15 2.98 8.17
N GLY A 129 -18.18 3.06 7.25
CA GLY A 129 -18.18 2.30 6.01
C GLY A 129 -17.76 0.83 6.16
N MET A 130 -17.37 0.36 7.35
CA MET A 130 -16.81 -1.00 7.51
C MET A 130 -17.83 -2.13 7.66
N GLY A 131 -19.13 -1.84 7.74
CA GLY A 131 -20.18 -2.86 7.89
C GLY A 131 -20.11 -4.03 6.89
N PRO A 132 -19.89 -3.79 5.58
CA PRO A 132 -19.72 -4.83 4.56
C PRO A 132 -18.61 -5.85 4.81
N PHE A 133 -17.65 -5.54 5.69
CA PHE A 133 -16.49 -6.38 6.00
C PHE A 133 -16.65 -7.22 7.26
N SER A 134 -17.85 -7.28 7.85
CA SER A 134 -18.13 -8.23 8.94
C SER A 134 -18.01 -9.67 8.44
N ALA A 135 -17.33 -10.51 9.22
CA ALA A 135 -17.24 -11.94 8.94
C ALA A 135 -18.62 -12.61 8.95
N ASP A 136 -19.59 -12.07 9.72
CA ASP A 136 -20.97 -12.58 9.76
C ASP A 136 -21.62 -12.54 8.38
N ARG A 137 -21.34 -11.49 7.59
CA ARG A 137 -21.81 -11.38 6.20
C ARG A 137 -21.21 -12.49 5.34
N THR A 138 -19.89 -12.68 5.42
CA THR A 138 -19.20 -13.74 4.67
C THR A 138 -19.74 -15.12 5.04
N ILE A 139 -19.91 -15.41 6.32
CA ILE A 139 -20.50 -16.67 6.80
C ILE A 139 -21.93 -16.83 6.32
N GLY A 140 -22.75 -15.77 6.34
CA GLY A 140 -24.12 -15.80 5.82
C GLY A 140 -24.20 -16.13 4.33
N ILE A 141 -23.30 -15.57 3.52
CA ILE A 141 -23.19 -15.87 2.08
C ILE A 141 -22.76 -17.32 1.88
N TYR A 142 -21.72 -17.79 2.55
CA TYR A 142 -21.27 -19.18 2.45
C TYR A 142 -22.34 -20.18 2.89
N ALA A 143 -23.02 -19.89 4.01
CA ALA A 143 -24.07 -20.74 4.54
C ALA A 143 -25.24 -20.89 3.56
N SER A 144 -25.67 -19.81 2.93
CA SER A 144 -26.82 -19.80 2.02
C SER A 144 -26.47 -20.28 0.60
N GLU A 145 -25.36 -19.82 0.02
CA GLU A 145 -25.05 -20.04 -1.39
C GLU A 145 -24.23 -21.31 -1.64
N ILE A 146 -23.39 -21.73 -0.68
CA ILE A 146 -22.44 -22.84 -0.86
C ILE A 146 -22.84 -24.04 0.00
N TRP A 147 -22.90 -23.87 1.32
CA TRP A 147 -23.16 -24.98 2.25
C TRP A 147 -24.62 -25.40 2.29
N ARG A 148 -25.53 -24.49 1.93
CA ARG A 148 -27.00 -24.67 1.95
C ARG A 148 -27.51 -25.10 3.34
N VAL A 149 -27.04 -24.42 4.38
CA VAL A 149 -27.44 -24.65 5.77
C VAL A 149 -28.24 -23.47 6.30
N ALA A 150 -29.18 -23.75 7.21
CA ALA A 150 -29.97 -22.74 7.91
C ALA A 150 -29.56 -22.68 9.39
N PRO A 151 -29.79 -21.54 10.08
CA PRO A 151 -29.54 -21.45 11.51
C PRO A 151 -30.30 -22.54 12.28
N ALA A 152 -29.57 -23.36 13.03
CA ALA A 152 -30.18 -24.28 13.99
C ALA A 152 -30.52 -23.51 15.27
N ARG A 153 -31.74 -23.69 15.77
CA ARG A 153 -32.18 -23.12 17.06
C ARG A 153 -31.86 -24.07 18.21
#